data_AF-A0A974ALE8-F1
#
_entry.id   AF-A0A974ALE8-F1
#
_cell.length_a   1.000
_cell.length_b   1.000
_cell.length_c   1.000
_cell.angle_alpha   90.00
_cell.angle_beta   90.00
_cell.angle_gamma   90.00
#
_symmetry.space_group_name_H-M   'P 1'
#
loop_
_entity.id
_entity.type
_entity.pdbx_description
1 polymer ?
#
loop_
_entity_poly.entity_id
_entity_poly.type
_entity_poly.pdbx_seq_one_letter_code
_entity_poly.pdbx_strand_id
1 'polypeptide(L)'
;MLYHAVGTNDFELVKLLVSRGANVNAGDFPAINYVESKEMLEYLLSQGANIRQLNIYGQPPGFDWAHKNPALWREFVAHGADAVPRDSKGQTNAQYWQAAQQEQYQKTLEHNAQIERDNERNRQANENMARQAQSVTRELELRESIARASQSSNNSSASNTQESTLDRMNKAYSAQQGRDAASAAKEKEHRCSASNMSSDSRSGC
;
A
#
# COMPACT_ATOMS: atom_id res chain seq x y z
N MET A 1 -11.53 -0.60 -32.96
CA MET A 1 -11.12 -1.18 -34.26
C MET A 1 -10.31 -0.18 -35.09
N LEU A 2 -10.86 0.99 -35.45
CA LEU A 2 -10.12 2.00 -36.22
C LEU A 2 -8.83 2.48 -35.51
N TYR A 3 -8.91 2.81 -34.21
CA TYR A 3 -7.74 3.27 -33.45
C TYR A 3 -6.58 2.26 -33.43
N HIS A 4 -6.88 0.95 -33.49
CA HIS A 4 -5.85 -0.09 -33.53
C HIS A 4 -5.12 -0.09 -34.87
N ALA A 5 -5.83 0.08 -35.98
CA ALA A 5 -5.22 0.20 -37.31
C ALA A 5 -4.36 1.46 -37.44
N VAL A 6 -4.81 2.57 -36.83
CA VAL A 6 -4.03 3.82 -36.76
C VAL A 6 -2.76 3.62 -35.93
N GLY A 7 -2.86 2.98 -34.75
CA GLY A 7 -1.71 2.72 -33.88
C GLY A 7 -0.70 1.73 -34.44
N THR A 8 -1.07 0.89 -35.41
CA THR A 8 -0.12 0.05 -36.17
C THR A 8 0.38 0.73 -37.45
N ASN A 9 0.01 2.00 -37.67
CA ASN A 9 0.29 2.77 -38.88
C ASN A 9 -0.12 2.05 -40.19
N ASP A 10 -1.17 1.23 -40.14
CA ASP A 10 -1.67 0.48 -41.30
C ASP A 10 -2.62 1.35 -42.13
N PHE A 11 -2.03 2.14 -43.01
CA PHE A 11 -2.73 3.16 -43.80
C PHE A 11 -3.82 2.58 -44.70
N GLU A 12 -3.58 1.41 -45.29
CA GLU A 12 -4.55 0.78 -46.20
C GLU A 12 -5.73 0.18 -45.43
N LEU A 13 -5.49 -0.40 -44.25
CA LEU A 13 -6.57 -0.83 -43.37
C LEU A 13 -7.39 0.35 -42.85
N VAL A 14 -6.74 1.47 -42.50
CA VAL A 14 -7.41 2.69 -42.06
C VAL A 14 -8.32 3.24 -43.16
N LYS A 15 -7.82 3.38 -44.40
CA LYS A 15 -8.63 3.78 -45.56
C LYS A 15 -9.82 2.85 -45.80
N LEU A 16 -9.59 1.54 -45.76
CA LEU A 16 -10.65 0.55 -45.94
C LEU A 16 -11.74 0.73 -44.89
N LEU A 17 -11.37 0.85 -43.61
CA LEU A 17 -12.33 1.02 -42.51
C LEU A 17 -13.14 2.31 -42.67
N VAL A 18 -12.48 3.44 -42.95
CA VAL A 18 -13.18 4.72 -43.16
C VAL A 18 -14.11 4.65 -44.37
N SER A 19 -13.68 4.03 -45.49
CA SER A 19 -14.52 3.84 -46.68
C SER A 19 -15.76 2.98 -46.44
N ARG A 20 -15.72 2.11 -45.42
CA ARG A 20 -16.85 1.27 -44.98
C ARG A 20 -17.74 1.98 -43.94
N GLY A 21 -17.52 3.25 -43.68
CA GLY A 21 -18.32 4.07 -42.77
C GLY A 21 -17.85 4.03 -41.32
N ALA A 22 -16.59 3.62 -41.04
CA ALA A 22 -16.05 3.75 -39.70
C ALA A 22 -16.01 5.22 -39.28
N ASN A 23 -16.64 5.54 -38.14
CA ASN A 23 -16.60 6.89 -37.58
C ASN A 23 -15.20 7.17 -36.98
N VAL A 24 -14.53 8.18 -37.53
CA VAL A 24 -13.17 8.62 -37.15
C VAL A 24 -13.08 9.11 -35.70
N ASN A 25 -14.19 9.62 -35.18
CA ASN A 25 -14.33 10.15 -33.83
C ASN A 25 -14.95 9.15 -32.85
N ALA A 26 -15.13 7.89 -33.27
CA ALA A 26 -15.78 6.88 -32.44
C ALA A 26 -14.92 6.47 -31.24
N GLY A 27 -15.64 6.21 -30.14
CA GLY A 27 -15.08 5.64 -28.93
C GLY A 27 -14.45 6.65 -27.98
N ASP A 28 -14.09 6.09 -26.84
CA ASP A 28 -13.49 6.73 -25.67
C ASP A 28 -12.07 7.27 -25.90
N PHE A 29 -11.39 6.69 -26.90
CA PHE A 29 -10.09 7.11 -27.36
C PHE A 29 -10.15 7.38 -28.87
N PRO A 30 -10.31 8.66 -29.24
CA PRO A 30 -10.34 9.06 -30.64
C PRO A 30 -9.12 8.52 -31.39
N ALA A 31 -9.33 7.96 -32.59
CA ALA A 31 -8.28 7.30 -33.35
C ALA A 31 -7.08 8.22 -33.63
N ILE A 32 -7.33 9.53 -33.75
CA ILE A 32 -6.30 10.56 -33.90
C ILE A 32 -5.23 10.52 -32.80
N ASN A 33 -5.52 10.03 -31.58
CA ASN A 33 -4.53 9.97 -30.49
C ASN A 33 -3.40 8.93 -30.71
N TYR A 34 -3.62 7.97 -31.61
CA TYR A 34 -2.70 6.86 -31.86
C TYR A 34 -1.84 7.06 -33.10
N VAL A 35 -1.89 8.24 -33.71
CA VAL A 35 -1.13 8.53 -34.92
C VAL A 35 0.36 8.56 -34.63
N GLU A 36 1.14 7.92 -35.51
CA GLU A 36 2.61 7.92 -35.44
C GLU A 36 3.27 8.68 -36.59
N SER A 37 2.54 8.91 -37.69
CA SER A 37 3.05 9.50 -38.93
C SER A 37 2.28 10.76 -39.34
N LYS A 38 2.95 11.66 -40.05
CA LYS A 38 2.34 12.88 -40.57
C LYS A 38 1.23 12.54 -41.58
N GLU A 39 1.48 11.57 -42.45
CA GLU A 39 0.58 11.16 -43.51
C GLU A 39 -0.74 10.60 -42.94
N MET A 40 -0.65 9.81 -41.85
CA MET A 40 -1.82 9.32 -41.14
C MET A 40 -2.58 10.46 -40.44
N LEU A 41 -1.87 11.43 -39.86
CA LEU A 41 -2.48 12.60 -39.23
C LEU A 41 -3.30 13.40 -40.25
N GLU A 42 -2.67 13.79 -41.36
CA GLU A 42 -3.30 14.54 -42.44
C GLU A 42 -4.52 13.80 -43.00
N TYR A 43 -4.40 12.48 -43.18
CA TYR A 43 -5.53 11.67 -43.63
C TYR A 43 -6.69 11.73 -42.64
N LEU A 44 -6.48 11.42 -41.36
CA LEU A 44 -7.58 11.44 -40.37
C LEU A 44 -8.22 12.82 -40.24
N LEU A 45 -7.42 13.90 -40.28
CA LEU A 45 -7.91 15.27 -40.30
C LEU A 45 -8.79 15.55 -41.53
N SER A 46 -8.36 15.09 -42.71
CA SER A 46 -9.16 15.20 -43.94
C SER A 46 -10.49 14.44 -43.87
N GLN A 47 -10.56 13.39 -43.04
CA GLN A 47 -11.76 12.60 -42.79
C GLN A 47 -12.61 13.17 -41.64
N GLY A 48 -12.31 14.36 -41.14
CA GLY A 48 -13.09 15.04 -40.10
C GLY A 48 -12.77 14.60 -38.67
N ALA A 49 -11.54 14.13 -38.41
CA ALA A 49 -11.10 13.89 -37.04
C ALA A 49 -11.20 15.16 -36.18
N ASN A 50 -11.81 15.03 -35.02
CA ASN A 50 -12.07 16.14 -34.11
C ASN A 50 -10.81 16.48 -33.30
N ILE A 51 -10.23 17.64 -33.59
CA ILE A 51 -9.04 18.20 -32.93
C ILE A 51 -9.28 18.52 -31.44
N ARG A 52 -10.54 18.60 -30.99
CA ARG A 52 -10.93 19.00 -29.63
C ARG A 52 -11.56 17.89 -28.80
N GLN A 53 -11.74 16.68 -29.35
CA GLN A 53 -12.42 15.61 -28.64
C GLN A 53 -11.57 15.07 -27.49
N LEU A 54 -12.07 15.23 -26.26
CA LEU A 54 -11.41 14.70 -25.08
C LEU A 54 -11.49 13.17 -25.05
N ASN A 55 -10.42 12.52 -24.61
CA ASN A 55 -10.44 11.09 -24.25
C ASN A 55 -11.08 10.87 -22.86
N ILE A 56 -11.13 9.62 -22.39
CA ILE A 56 -11.69 9.28 -21.06
C ILE A 56 -10.93 9.89 -19.88
N TYR A 57 -9.68 10.28 -20.07
CA TYR A 57 -8.88 10.99 -19.07
C TYR A 57 -9.14 12.50 -19.10
N GLY A 58 -10.05 12.96 -19.96
CA GLY A 58 -10.33 14.38 -20.16
C GLY A 58 -9.22 15.10 -20.93
N GLN A 59 -8.35 14.39 -21.64
CA GLN A 59 -7.23 14.98 -22.35
C GLN A 59 -7.61 15.23 -23.81
N PRO A 60 -7.28 16.40 -24.37
CA PRO A 60 -7.47 16.67 -25.79
C PRO A 60 -6.56 15.79 -26.66
N PRO A 61 -6.84 15.68 -27.96
CA PRO A 61 -6.01 14.94 -28.87
C PRO A 61 -4.55 15.40 -28.83
N GLY A 62 -3.62 14.45 -28.89
CA GLY A 62 -2.19 14.75 -28.93
C GLY A 62 -1.62 15.41 -27.67
N PHE A 63 -2.33 15.39 -26.54
CA PHE A 63 -1.90 15.98 -25.27
C PHE A 63 -0.47 15.57 -24.88
N ASP A 64 -0.09 14.31 -25.12
CA ASP A 64 1.24 13.75 -24.81
C ASP A 64 2.28 13.85 -25.95
N TRP A 65 1.88 14.30 -27.14
CA TRP A 65 2.78 14.30 -28.31
C TRP A 65 3.92 15.29 -28.17
N ALA A 66 3.73 16.38 -27.43
CA ALA A 66 4.78 17.35 -27.17
C ALA A 66 6.05 16.72 -26.58
N HIS A 67 5.92 15.63 -25.81
CA HIS A 67 7.05 14.88 -25.28
C HIS A 67 7.42 13.64 -26.12
N LYS A 68 6.44 12.92 -26.66
CA LYS A 68 6.66 11.66 -27.37
C LYS A 68 7.09 11.85 -28.83
N ASN A 69 6.50 12.81 -29.52
CA ASN A 69 6.77 13.10 -30.93
C ASN A 69 6.59 14.62 -31.21
N PRO A 70 7.62 15.44 -30.91
CA PRO A 70 7.53 16.89 -31.08
C PRO A 70 7.33 17.33 -32.53
N ALA A 71 7.73 16.53 -33.52
CA ALA A 71 7.52 16.83 -34.93
C ALA A 71 6.06 16.68 -35.31
N LEU A 72 5.42 15.57 -34.92
CA LEU A 72 4.00 15.35 -35.12
C LEU A 72 3.16 16.39 -34.37
N TRP A 73 3.59 16.78 -33.15
CA TRP A 73 2.95 17.85 -32.40
C TRP A 73 2.94 19.19 -33.16
N ARG A 74 4.08 19.59 -33.74
CA ARG A 74 4.16 20.82 -34.54
C ARG A 74 3.24 20.79 -35.75
N GLU A 75 3.15 19.65 -36.44
CA GLU A 75 2.23 19.47 -37.55
C GLU A 75 0.78 19.58 -37.08
N PHE A 76 0.44 18.94 -35.97
CA PHE A 76 -0.91 18.98 -35.43
C PHE A 76 -1.35 20.40 -35.02
N VAL A 77 -0.43 21.18 -34.43
CA VAL A 77 -0.65 22.60 -34.13
C VAL A 77 -0.79 23.43 -35.42
N ALA A 78 -0.04 23.12 -36.48
CA ALA A 78 -0.21 23.77 -37.79
C ALA A 78 -1.61 23.54 -38.39
N HIS A 79 -2.26 22.42 -38.04
CA HIS A 79 -3.65 22.12 -38.38
C HIS A 79 -4.70 22.71 -37.42
N GLY A 80 -4.30 23.58 -36.47
CA GLY A 80 -5.20 24.31 -35.59
C GLY A 80 -5.45 23.65 -34.23
N ALA A 81 -4.65 22.66 -33.85
CA ALA A 81 -4.62 22.19 -32.46
C ALA A 81 -4.12 23.28 -31.50
N ASP A 82 -4.65 23.30 -30.28
CA ASP A 82 -4.19 24.21 -29.24
C ASP A 82 -2.72 23.91 -28.90
N ALA A 83 -1.84 24.89 -29.06
CA ALA A 83 -0.42 24.75 -28.79
C ALA A 83 -0.11 24.52 -27.29
N VAL A 84 -1.03 24.89 -26.40
CA VAL A 84 -0.91 24.70 -24.95
C VAL A 84 -2.17 23.98 -24.44
N PRO A 85 -2.37 22.71 -24.85
CA PRO A 85 -3.61 22.01 -24.59
C PRO A 85 -3.79 21.81 -23.09
N ARG A 86 -5.04 21.92 -22.65
CA ARG A 86 -5.46 21.68 -21.26
C ARG A 86 -6.39 20.50 -21.18
N ASP A 87 -6.21 19.66 -20.17
CA ASP A 87 -7.14 18.59 -19.84
C ASP A 87 -8.44 19.15 -19.20
N SER A 88 -9.36 18.24 -18.85
CA SER A 88 -10.63 18.57 -18.19
C SER A 88 -10.48 19.21 -16.81
N LYS A 89 -9.31 19.09 -16.19
CA LYS A 89 -8.95 19.73 -14.92
C LYS A 89 -8.24 21.08 -15.14
N GLY A 90 -8.09 21.52 -16.38
CA GLY A 90 -7.40 22.76 -16.75
C GLY A 90 -5.87 22.65 -16.73
N GLN A 91 -5.32 21.45 -16.56
CA GLN A 91 -3.88 21.20 -16.46
C GLN A 91 -3.25 21.10 -17.84
N THR A 92 -2.11 21.76 -18.02
CA THR A 92 -1.24 21.52 -19.18
C THR A 92 -0.58 20.15 -19.09
N ASN A 93 -0.04 19.64 -20.20
CA ASN A 93 0.66 18.36 -20.20
C ASN A 93 1.81 18.31 -19.16
N ALA A 94 2.62 19.36 -19.08
CA ALA A 94 3.71 19.45 -18.09
C ALA A 94 3.18 19.38 -16.64
N GLN A 95 2.08 20.08 -16.34
CA GLN A 95 1.47 20.05 -15.00
C GLN A 95 0.88 18.68 -14.66
N TYR A 96 0.23 18.02 -15.62
CA TYR A 96 -0.30 16.67 -15.46
C TYR A 96 0.79 15.67 -15.08
N TRP A 97 1.92 15.68 -15.81
CA TRP A 97 3.05 14.78 -15.52
C TRP A 97 3.71 15.07 -14.18
N GLN A 98 3.87 16.35 -13.81
CA GLN A 98 4.43 16.73 -12.51
C GLN A 98 3.55 16.22 -11.36
N ALA A 99 2.23 16.40 -11.46
CA ALA A 99 1.29 15.94 -10.44
C ALA A 99 1.32 14.41 -10.30
N ALA A 100 1.36 13.67 -11.41
CA ALA A 100 1.42 12.22 -11.40
C ALA A 100 2.70 11.68 -10.71
N GLN A 101 3.86 12.31 -10.98
CA GLN A 101 5.11 11.93 -10.33
C GLN A 101 5.11 12.24 -8.84
N GLN A 102 4.57 13.40 -8.45
CA GLN A 102 4.47 13.78 -7.05
C GLN A 102 3.56 12.81 -6.28
N GLU A 103 2.41 12.44 -6.83
CA GLU A 103 1.50 11.47 -6.21
C GLU A 103 2.17 10.10 -6.01
N GLN A 104 2.88 9.61 -7.04
CA GLN A 104 3.60 8.35 -6.96
C GLN A 104 4.68 8.38 -5.86
N TYR A 105 5.44 9.47 -5.79
CA TYR A 105 6.45 9.66 -4.76
C TYR A 105 5.86 9.66 -3.34
N GLN A 106 4.73 10.34 -3.13
CA GLN A 106 4.04 10.35 -1.83
C GLN A 106 3.58 8.95 -1.42
N LYS A 107 2.99 8.18 -2.34
CA LYS A 107 2.60 6.78 -2.06
C LYS A 107 3.79 5.92 -1.66
N THR A 108 4.95 6.11 -2.27
CA THR A 108 6.17 5.41 -1.88
C THR A 108 6.63 5.80 -0.48
N LEU A 109 6.59 7.09 -0.12
CA LEU A 109 6.92 7.53 1.24
C LEU A 109 5.98 6.93 2.28
N GLU A 110 4.67 6.93 2.02
CA GLU A 110 3.67 6.32 2.90
C GLU A 110 3.91 4.81 3.07
N HIS A 111 4.23 4.11 1.98
CA HIS A 111 4.56 2.69 2.02
C HIS A 111 5.81 2.42 2.87
N ASN A 112 6.87 3.21 2.69
CA ASN A 112 8.10 3.08 3.48
C ASN A 112 7.83 3.34 4.97
N ALA A 113 7.05 4.37 5.30
CA ALA A 113 6.63 4.65 6.68
C ALA A 113 5.78 3.52 7.29
N GLN A 114 5.03 2.77 6.47
CA GLN A 114 4.33 1.57 6.93
C GLN A 114 5.32 0.43 7.23
N ILE A 115 6.30 0.19 6.35
CA ILE A 115 7.35 -0.82 6.58
C ILE A 115 8.13 -0.52 7.86
N GLU A 116 8.50 0.74 8.10
CA GLU A 116 9.19 1.14 9.33
C GLU A 116 8.37 0.84 10.58
N ARG A 117 7.07 1.15 10.56
CA ARG A 117 6.15 0.80 11.66
C ARG A 117 6.06 -0.71 11.88
N ASP A 118 6.07 -1.49 10.81
CA ASP A 118 6.01 -2.96 10.89
C ASP A 118 7.30 -3.55 11.44
N ASN A 119 8.45 -3.03 11.00
CA ASN A 119 9.76 -3.43 11.49
C ASN A 119 9.93 -3.12 12.98
N GLU A 120 9.46 -1.95 13.42
CA GLU A 120 9.50 -1.57 14.84
C GLU A 120 8.59 -2.49 15.67
N ARG A 121 7.38 -2.80 15.19
CA ARG A 121 6.49 -3.77 15.85
C ARG A 121 7.15 -5.15 15.96
N ASN A 122 7.80 -5.62 14.91
CA ASN A 122 8.50 -6.92 14.91
C ASN A 122 9.69 -6.92 15.88
N ARG A 123 10.46 -5.83 15.94
CA ARG A 123 11.56 -5.67 16.90
C ARG A 123 11.06 -5.77 18.33
N GLN A 124 10.00 -5.03 18.66
CA GLN A 124 9.39 -5.07 20.00
C GLN A 124 8.84 -6.46 20.35
N ALA A 125 8.19 -7.14 19.39
CA ALA A 125 7.71 -8.51 19.59
C ALA A 125 8.88 -9.48 19.88
N ASN A 126 9.97 -9.37 19.13
CA ASN A 126 11.17 -10.19 19.34
C ASN A 126 11.82 -9.93 20.71
N GLU A 127 11.96 -8.66 21.11
CA GLU A 127 12.48 -8.28 22.43
C GLU A 127 11.59 -8.82 23.56
N ASN A 128 10.26 -8.75 23.41
CA ASN A 128 9.32 -9.29 24.39
C ASN A 128 9.40 -10.82 24.50
N MET A 129 9.51 -11.52 23.38
CA MET A 129 9.70 -12.98 23.37
C MET A 129 11.02 -13.38 24.05
N ALA A 130 12.11 -12.63 23.82
CA ALA A 130 13.38 -12.88 24.48
C ALA A 130 13.30 -12.70 26.01
N ARG A 131 12.61 -11.65 26.48
CA ARG A 131 12.36 -11.44 27.93
C ARG A 131 11.55 -12.57 28.54
N GLN A 132 10.51 -13.03 27.84
CA GLN A 132 9.70 -14.17 28.30
C GLN A 132 10.53 -15.45 28.36
N ALA A 133 11.33 -15.75 27.33
CA ALA A 133 12.23 -16.90 27.33
C ALA A 133 13.19 -16.88 28.53
N GLN A 134 13.83 -15.75 28.82
CA GLN A 134 14.70 -15.60 29.99
C GLN A 134 13.95 -15.81 31.31
N SER A 135 12.72 -15.32 31.44
CA SER A 135 11.91 -15.56 32.65
C SER A 135 11.59 -17.03 32.86
N VAL A 136 11.22 -17.75 31.79
CA VAL A 136 10.95 -19.19 31.83
C VAL A 136 12.20 -19.99 32.16
N THR A 137 13.34 -19.65 31.53
CA THR A 137 14.63 -20.29 31.84
C THR A 137 15.01 -20.09 33.32
N ARG A 138 14.88 -18.88 33.84
CA ARG A 138 15.17 -18.58 35.26
C ARG A 138 14.25 -19.36 36.21
N GLU A 139 12.97 -19.50 35.86
CA GLU A 139 12.03 -20.32 36.65
C GLU A 139 12.43 -21.81 36.64
N LEU A 140 12.82 -22.35 35.48
CA LEU A 140 13.29 -23.73 35.36
C LEU A 140 14.56 -23.98 36.19
N GLU A 141 15.56 -23.11 36.10
CA GLU A 141 16.79 -23.19 36.89
C GLU A 141 16.51 -23.15 38.40
N LEU A 142 15.59 -22.28 38.84
CA LEU A 142 15.16 -22.20 40.24
C LEU A 142 14.52 -23.52 40.68
N ARG A 143 13.60 -24.09 39.89
CA ARG A 143 12.95 -25.38 40.19
C ARG A 143 13.97 -26.52 40.31
N GLU A 144 14.93 -26.60 39.41
CA GLU A 144 16.00 -27.60 39.48
C GLU A 144 16.88 -27.43 40.72
N SER A 145 17.21 -26.18 41.10
CA SER A 145 18.01 -25.91 42.29
C SER A 145 17.31 -26.37 43.57
N ILE A 146 16.00 -26.13 43.69
CA ILE A 146 15.17 -26.58 44.81
C ILE A 146 15.10 -28.11 44.85
N ALA A 147 14.93 -28.76 43.70
CA ALA A 147 14.92 -30.23 43.61
C ALA A 147 16.25 -30.84 44.07
N ARG A 148 17.39 -30.27 43.64
CA ARG A 148 18.73 -30.68 44.09
C ARG A 148 18.93 -30.49 45.60
N ALA A 149 18.53 -29.34 46.14
CA ALA A 149 18.63 -29.06 47.58
C ALA A 149 17.79 -30.04 48.42
N SER A 150 16.61 -30.42 47.94
CA SER A 150 15.73 -31.39 48.60
C SER A 150 16.34 -32.80 48.66
N GLN A 151 17.04 -33.23 47.60
CA GLN A 151 17.76 -34.51 47.58
C GLN A 151 18.96 -34.52 48.54
N SER A 152 19.69 -33.40 48.65
CA SER A 152 20.79 -33.25 49.62
C SER A 152 20.31 -33.22 51.08
N SER A 153 19.14 -32.60 51.33
CA SER A 153 18.49 -32.61 52.65
C SER A 153 18.02 -34.03 53.02
N ASN A 154 17.42 -34.79 52.11
CA ASN A 154 16.97 -36.16 52.39
C ASN A 154 18.13 -37.14 52.68
N ASN A 155 19.33 -36.89 52.17
CA ASN A 155 20.54 -37.63 52.55
C ASN A 155 21.15 -37.21 53.89
N SER A 156 20.77 -36.05 54.44
CA SER A 156 21.27 -35.54 55.73
C SER A 156 20.22 -35.57 56.85
N SER A 157 18.94 -35.74 56.52
CA SER A 157 17.81 -35.78 57.46
C SER A 157 17.05 -37.11 57.44
N ALA A 158 17.77 -38.23 57.46
CA ALA A 158 17.22 -39.49 57.99
C ALA A 158 16.88 -39.40 59.50
N SER A 159 16.55 -38.21 60.01
CA SER A 159 16.19 -37.93 61.39
C SER A 159 15.20 -36.77 61.46
N ASN A 160 13.93 -37.16 61.65
CA ASN A 160 12.85 -36.47 62.35
C ASN A 160 12.15 -35.23 61.75
N THR A 161 10.90 -35.49 61.33
CA THR A 161 9.67 -34.72 61.59
C THR A 161 9.81 -33.23 61.92
N GLN A 162 9.60 -32.38 60.92
CA GLN A 162 8.83 -31.13 61.03
C GLN A 162 8.49 -30.64 59.61
N GLU A 163 7.26 -30.17 59.44
CA GLU A 163 6.66 -29.62 58.21
C GLU A 163 7.72 -28.87 57.38
N SER A 164 8.11 -29.45 56.24
CA SER A 164 9.30 -29.00 55.53
C SER A 164 9.12 -27.55 55.07
N THR A 165 10.16 -26.74 55.21
CA THR A 165 10.24 -25.37 54.67
C THR A 165 9.84 -25.31 53.19
N LEU A 166 9.98 -26.43 52.46
CA LEU A 166 9.50 -26.65 51.10
C LEU A 166 7.98 -26.49 50.94
N ASP A 167 7.17 -27.00 51.88
CA ASP A 167 5.70 -26.92 51.79
C ASP A 167 5.19 -25.48 51.99
N ARG A 168 5.87 -24.72 52.85
CA ARG A 168 5.57 -23.29 53.06
C ARG A 168 5.98 -22.44 51.86
N MET A 169 7.13 -22.73 51.24
CA MET A 169 7.57 -22.03 50.02
C MET A 169 6.67 -22.32 48.82
N ASN A 170 6.22 -23.56 48.63
CA ASN A 170 5.31 -23.92 47.53
C ASN A 170 3.90 -23.31 47.67
N LYS A 171 3.38 -23.18 48.90
CA LYS A 171 2.13 -22.45 49.14
C LYS A 171 2.26 -20.94 48.87
N ALA A 172 3.39 -20.35 49.24
CA ALA A 172 3.65 -18.93 48.96
C ALA A 172 3.79 -18.65 47.45
N TYR A 173 4.45 -19.55 46.71
CA TYR A 173 4.63 -19.44 45.26
C TYR A 173 3.31 -19.53 44.49
N SER A 174 2.44 -20.48 44.86
CA SER A 174 1.09 -20.63 44.28
C SER A 174 0.22 -19.39 44.51
N ALA A 175 0.36 -18.75 45.68
CA ALA A 175 -0.36 -17.52 46.01
C ALA A 175 0.15 -16.30 45.23
N GLN A 176 1.41 -16.30 44.80
CA GLN A 176 2.01 -15.19 44.05
C GLN A 176 1.66 -15.25 42.56
N GLN A 177 1.69 -16.44 41.94
CA GLN A 177 1.24 -16.60 40.55
C GLN A 177 -0.23 -16.21 40.34
N GLY A 178 -1.10 -16.44 41.34
CA GLY A 178 -2.49 -15.99 41.29
C GLY A 178 -2.66 -14.47 41.33
N ARG A 179 -1.75 -13.75 42.03
CA ARG A 179 -1.78 -12.28 42.09
C ARG A 179 -1.27 -11.64 40.80
N ASP A 180 -0.23 -12.22 40.20
CA ASP A 180 0.36 -11.71 38.97
C ASP A 180 -0.60 -11.91 37.78
N ALA A 181 -1.30 -13.05 37.73
CA ALA A 181 -2.37 -13.31 36.77
C ALA A 181 -3.57 -12.35 36.93
N ALA A 182 -3.94 -12.02 38.17
CA ALA A 182 -5.00 -11.06 38.45
C ALA A 182 -4.60 -9.61 38.09
N SER A 183 -3.32 -9.24 38.25
CA SER A 183 -2.83 -7.91 37.85
C SER A 183 -2.78 -7.76 36.32
N ALA A 184 -2.35 -8.81 35.60
CA ALA A 184 -2.32 -8.83 34.14
C ALA A 184 -3.73 -8.81 33.50
N ALA A 185 -4.73 -9.37 34.17
CA ALA A 185 -6.13 -9.28 33.75
C ALA A 185 -6.69 -7.86 33.91
N LYS A 186 -6.39 -7.19 35.03
CA LYS A 186 -6.79 -5.79 35.30
C LYS A 186 -6.17 -4.80 34.31
N GLU A 187 -4.93 -5.04 33.88
CA GLU A 187 -4.22 -4.18 32.92
C GLU A 187 -4.77 -4.34 31.49
N LYS A 188 -5.27 -5.53 31.12
CA LYS A 188 -6.02 -5.76 29.87
C LYS A 188 -7.39 -5.09 29.85
N GLU A 189 -8.12 -5.11 30.98
CA GLU A 189 -9.41 -4.42 31.08
C GLU A 189 -9.27 -2.90 30.94
N HIS A 190 -8.30 -2.27 31.64
CA HIS A 190 -8.03 -0.84 31.48
C HIS A 190 -7.62 -0.44 30.05
N ARG A 191 -6.91 -1.31 29.32
CA ARG A 191 -6.49 -1.06 27.93
C ARG A 191 -7.63 -1.22 26.92
N CYS A 192 -8.60 -2.09 27.20
CA CYS A 192 -9.84 -2.20 26.42
C CYS A 192 -10.78 -1.01 26.66
N SER A 193 -10.90 -0.53 27.89
CA SER A 193 -11.69 0.67 28.21
C SER A 193 -11.12 1.94 27.58
N ALA A 194 -9.79 2.07 27.47
CA ALA A 194 -9.15 3.20 26.80
C ALA A 194 -9.32 3.17 25.27
N SER A 195 -9.37 1.98 24.65
CA SER A 195 -9.59 1.83 23.20
C SER A 195 -11.04 2.10 22.78
N ASN A 196 -12.01 1.85 23.66
CA ASN A 196 -13.43 2.15 23.40
C ASN A 196 -13.81 3.63 23.58
N MET A 197 -12.93 4.47 24.14
CA MET A 197 -13.17 5.92 24.22
C MET A 197 -12.61 6.70 23.02
N SER A 198 -11.91 6.06 22.07
CA SER A 198 -11.40 6.73 20.86
C SER A 198 -12.17 6.40 19.57
N SER A 199 -13.16 5.51 19.60
CA SER A 199 -13.94 5.11 18.40
C SER A 199 -15.38 5.62 18.33
N ASP A 200 -15.87 6.36 19.32
CA ASP A 200 -17.23 6.95 19.30
C ASP A 200 -17.18 8.48 19.15
N SER A 201 -16.85 8.92 17.95
CA SER A 201 -17.31 10.21 17.43
C SER A 201 -17.28 10.22 15.91
N ARG A 202 -18.21 9.50 15.28
CA ARG A 202 -18.87 9.87 14.01
C ARG A 202 -19.85 8.78 13.55
N SER A 203 -21.08 8.84 14.06
CA SER A 203 -22.27 8.60 13.23
C SER A 203 -23.48 9.28 13.86
N GLY A 204 -24.23 10.06 13.07
CA GLY A 204 -25.63 10.40 13.38
C GLY A 204 -26.01 11.87 13.55
N CYS A 205 -25.78 12.71 12.53
CA CYS A 205 -26.76 13.63 11.90
C CYS A 205 -26.09 14.34 10.72
#